data_AF-A0A945MS75-F1
#
_entry.id   AF-A0A945MS75-F1
#
_cell.length_a   1.000
_cell.length_b   1.000
_cell.length_c   1.000
_cell.angle_alpha   90.00
_cell.angle_beta   90.00
_cell.angle_gamma   90.00
#
_symmetry.space_group_name_H-M   'P 1'
#
loop_
_entity.id
_entity.type
_entity.pdbx_description
1 polymer ?
#
loop_
_entity_poly.entity_id
_entity_poly.type
_entity_poly.pdbx_seq_one_letter_code
_entity_poly.pdbx_strand_id
1 'polypeptide(L)'
;MSEKIPRLPDEHLGRAREIVAEKRTKQKCKVCYDRGYIGTNQDNMLVPCSKCVDVEGVMEGWRAYVAETPALKELYGDYFEDEEEEEGTDEGEDKGEGEGEGESEDEGESEKSDKG
;
A
#
# COMPACT_ATOMS: atom_id res chain seq x y z
N MET A 1 -5.09 5.14 -27.97
CA MET A 1 -4.94 6.61 -27.88
C MET A 1 -4.82 6.89 -26.40
N SER A 2 -3.84 7.65 -25.92
CA SER A 2 -3.70 7.89 -24.48
C SER A 2 -4.92 8.63 -23.98
N GLU A 3 -5.79 7.92 -23.27
CA GLU A 3 -6.95 8.50 -22.60
C GLU A 3 -6.43 9.53 -21.61
N LYS A 4 -6.72 10.79 -21.92
CA LYS A 4 -6.20 11.90 -21.15
C LYS A 4 -7.03 12.01 -19.89
N ILE A 5 -6.50 11.50 -18.79
CA ILE A 5 -7.10 11.62 -17.46
C ILE A 5 -7.48 13.09 -17.23
N PRO A 6 -8.76 13.40 -16.94
CA PRO A 6 -9.19 14.77 -16.74
C PRO A 6 -8.52 15.37 -15.51
N ARG A 7 -8.23 16.67 -15.56
CA ARG A 7 -7.66 17.42 -14.44
C ARG A 7 -8.68 17.49 -13.30
N LEU A 8 -8.26 17.17 -12.08
CA LEU A 8 -9.09 17.20 -10.88
C LEU A 8 -9.49 18.65 -10.52
N PRO A 9 -10.78 18.93 -10.31
CA PRO A 9 -11.24 20.22 -9.78
C PRO A 9 -10.67 20.51 -8.38
N ASP A 10 -10.30 21.77 -8.12
CA ASP A 10 -9.65 22.18 -6.87
C ASP A 10 -10.52 21.97 -5.62
N GLU A 11 -11.84 21.88 -5.77
CA GLU A 11 -12.78 21.59 -4.68
C GLU A 11 -12.51 20.23 -4.02
N HIS A 12 -12.01 19.25 -4.79
CA HIS A 12 -11.73 17.91 -4.30
C HIS A 12 -10.33 17.75 -3.69
N LEU A 13 -9.44 18.73 -3.88
CA LEU A 13 -8.11 18.73 -3.26
C LEU A 13 -8.17 18.75 -1.74
N GLY A 14 -9.21 19.37 -1.17
CA GLY A 14 -9.46 19.36 0.27
C GLY A 14 -9.61 17.93 0.77
N ARG A 15 -10.53 17.18 0.14
CA ARG A 15 -10.80 15.79 0.51
C ARG A 15 -9.60 14.87 0.28
N ALA A 16 -8.89 15.04 -0.84
CA ALA A 16 -7.67 14.26 -1.09
C ALA A 16 -6.63 14.42 0.02
N ARG A 17 -6.47 15.64 0.57
CA ARG A 17 -5.55 15.90 1.69
C ARG A 17 -6.00 15.23 2.99
N GLU A 18 -7.31 15.19 3.25
CA GLU A 18 -7.87 14.51 4.42
C GLU A 18 -7.60 13.01 4.36
N ILE A 19 -7.89 12.36 3.23
CA ILE A 19 -7.65 10.93 3.03
C ILE A 19 -6.16 10.59 3.26
N VAL A 20 -5.26 11.40 2.70
CA VAL A 20 -3.81 11.26 2.92
C VAL A 20 -3.45 11.42 4.40
N ALA A 21 -4.09 12.35 5.12
CA ALA A 21 -3.83 12.58 6.54
C ALA A 21 -4.31 11.40 7.41
N GLU A 22 -5.45 10.79 7.07
CA GLU A 22 -6.00 9.61 7.77
C GLU A 22 -5.14 8.36 7.57
N LYS A 23 -4.52 8.22 6.39
CA LYS A 23 -3.68 7.06 6.03
C LYS A 23 -2.19 7.29 6.32
N ARG A 24 -1.86 8.26 7.17
CA ARG A 24 -0.47 8.50 7.59
C ARG A 24 0.03 7.39 8.50
N THR A 25 1.09 6.73 8.07
CA THR A 25 1.84 5.78 8.92
C THR A 25 2.86 6.49 9.80
N LYS A 26 3.33 7.70 9.42
CA LYS A 26 4.31 8.49 10.19
C LYS A 26 4.00 9.99 10.19
N GLN A 27 4.14 10.60 11.37
CA GLN A 27 3.94 12.05 11.56
C GLN A 27 5.16 12.89 11.14
N LYS A 28 6.38 12.34 11.21
CA LYS A 28 7.61 13.02 10.80
C LYS A 28 8.22 12.37 9.56
N CYS A 29 8.51 13.16 8.52
CA CYS A 29 9.06 12.71 7.26
C CYS A 29 9.86 13.82 6.57
N LYS A 30 11.13 13.54 6.24
CA LYS A 30 12.02 14.48 5.54
C LYS A 30 11.70 14.65 4.05
N VAL A 31 10.94 13.73 3.46
CA VAL A 31 10.62 13.74 2.02
C VAL A 31 9.44 14.67 1.74
N CYS A 32 8.36 14.54 2.51
CA CYS A 32 7.20 15.42 2.38
C CYS A 32 7.22 16.61 3.34
N TYR A 33 8.23 16.72 4.21
CA TYR A 33 8.30 17.73 5.28
C TYR A 33 7.05 17.71 6.17
N ASP A 34 6.72 16.52 6.68
CA ASP A 34 5.61 16.26 7.60
C ASP A 34 4.19 16.52 7.04
N ARG A 35 4.07 16.84 5.74
CA ARG A 35 2.79 17.12 5.07
C ARG A 35 1.97 15.89 4.70
N GLY A 36 2.60 14.73 4.55
CA GLY A 36 1.97 13.49 4.07
C GLY A 36 1.91 13.34 2.54
N TYR A 37 2.11 14.42 1.78
CA TYR A 37 2.12 14.40 0.31
C TYR A 37 3.29 15.23 -0.25
N ILE A 38 3.67 14.97 -1.50
CA ILE A 38 4.78 15.66 -2.17
C ILE A 38 4.29 16.96 -2.84
N GLY A 39 3.13 16.91 -3.49
CA GLY A 39 2.51 18.02 -4.20
C GLY A 39 1.32 17.54 -5.04
N THR A 40 0.94 18.30 -6.06
CA THR A 40 0.00 17.86 -7.10
C THR A 40 0.74 17.59 -8.42
N ASN A 41 0.21 16.68 -9.23
CA ASN A 41 0.74 16.42 -10.58
C ASN A 41 0.14 17.40 -11.63
N GLN A 42 0.40 17.15 -12.92
CA GLN A 42 -0.10 17.99 -14.02
C GLN A 42 -1.64 18.03 -14.09
N ASP A 43 -2.28 16.96 -13.63
CA ASP A 43 -3.72 16.76 -13.59
C ASP A 43 -4.34 17.22 -12.26
N ASN A 44 -3.59 17.98 -11.45
CA ASN A 44 -4.04 18.45 -10.14
C ASN A 44 -4.38 17.33 -9.14
N MET A 45 -3.86 16.12 -9.36
CA MET A 45 -4.02 14.98 -8.44
C MET A 45 -2.95 15.06 -7.35
N LEU A 46 -3.37 14.84 -6.10
CA LEU A 46 -2.48 14.87 -4.94
C LEU A 46 -1.57 13.63 -4.94
N VAL A 47 -0.26 13.83 -4.85
CA VAL A 47 0.72 12.73 -4.85
C VAL A 47 1.10 12.39 -3.41
N PRO A 48 0.61 11.27 -2.83
CA PRO A 48 0.94 10.88 -1.46
C PRO A 48 2.41 10.53 -1.31
N CYS A 49 2.94 10.67 -0.09
CA CYS A 49 4.31 10.32 0.20
C CYS A 49 4.43 8.83 0.51
N SER A 50 5.05 8.07 -0.40
CA SER A 50 5.29 6.62 -0.26
C SER A 50 6.16 6.21 0.94
N LYS A 51 6.75 7.16 1.68
CA LYS A 51 7.59 6.88 2.86
C LYS A 51 6.85 6.98 4.20
N CYS A 52 5.75 7.72 4.25
CA CYS A 52 5.05 8.03 5.51
C CYS A 52 3.53 7.96 5.42
N VAL A 53 3.01 7.54 4.27
CA VAL A 53 1.59 7.36 3.99
C VAL A 53 1.42 6.01 3.34
N ASP A 54 0.38 5.31 3.76
CA ASP A 54 -0.08 4.10 3.11
C ASP A 54 -0.73 4.49 1.77
N VAL A 55 -0.02 4.25 0.67
CA VAL A 55 -0.46 4.67 -0.67
C VAL A 55 -1.66 3.84 -1.13
N GLU A 56 -1.68 2.55 -0.80
CA GLU A 56 -2.77 1.65 -1.17
C GLU A 56 -4.04 2.07 -0.45
N GLY A 57 -3.97 2.29 0.87
CA GLY A 57 -5.11 2.78 1.65
C GLY A 57 -5.60 4.17 1.22
N VAL A 58 -4.72 5.03 0.69
CA VAL A 58 -5.13 6.31 0.08
C VAL A 58 -5.89 6.08 -1.23
N MET A 59 -5.43 5.16 -2.09
CA MET A 59 -6.13 4.84 -3.33
C MET A 59 -7.51 4.24 -3.07
N GLU A 60 -7.64 3.34 -2.10
CA GLU A 60 -8.95 2.81 -1.69
C GLU A 60 -9.90 3.90 -1.19
N GLY A 61 -9.43 4.78 -0.31
CA GLY A 61 -10.23 5.91 0.19
C GLY A 61 -10.61 6.90 -0.92
N TRP A 62 -9.72 7.09 -1.90
CA TRP A 62 -9.99 7.92 -3.06
C TRP A 62 -11.04 7.29 -3.97
N ARG A 63 -10.93 5.99 -4.27
CA ARG A 63 -11.93 5.24 -5.05
C ARG A 63 -13.32 5.32 -4.42
N ALA A 64 -13.41 5.11 -3.11
CA ALA A 64 -14.66 5.25 -2.38
C ALA A 64 -15.24 6.67 -2.54
N TYR A 65 -14.43 7.71 -2.37
CA TYR A 65 -14.88 9.08 -2.53
C TYR A 65 -15.35 9.42 -3.95
N VAL A 66 -14.66 8.92 -4.98
CA VAL A 66 -15.05 9.05 -6.38
C VAL A 66 -16.41 8.37 -6.61
N ALA A 67 -16.60 7.15 -6.10
CA ALA A 67 -17.85 6.40 -6.24
C ALA A 67 -19.04 7.08 -5.53
N GLU A 68 -18.79 7.73 -4.38
CA GLU A 68 -19.80 8.49 -3.62
C GLU A 68 -20.12 9.86 -4.22
N THR A 69 -19.24 10.40 -5.07
CA THR A 69 -19.37 11.75 -5.64
C THR A 69 -19.79 11.67 -7.11
N PRO A 70 -21.04 11.98 -7.47
CA PRO A 70 -21.55 11.80 -8.84
C PRO A 70 -20.73 12.54 -9.90
N ALA A 71 -20.25 13.75 -9.60
CA ALA A 71 -19.43 14.54 -10.51
C ALA A 71 -18.05 13.91 -10.79
N LEU A 72 -17.47 13.22 -9.80
CA LEU A 72 -16.21 12.50 -9.98
C LEU A 72 -16.44 11.14 -10.61
N LYS A 73 -17.54 10.46 -10.28
CA LYS A 73 -17.94 9.20 -10.91
C LYS A 73 -18.15 9.37 -12.42
N GLU A 74 -18.73 10.47 -12.87
CA GLU A 74 -18.86 10.74 -14.31
C GLU A 74 -17.50 10.99 -15.00
N LEU A 75 -16.51 11.51 -14.27
CA LEU A 75 -15.18 11.84 -14.81
C LEU A 75 -14.18 10.69 -14.75
N TYR A 76 -14.28 9.84 -13.72
CA TYR A 76 -13.31 8.82 -13.37
C TYR A 76 -13.94 7.43 -13.13
N GLY A 77 -15.26 7.28 -13.20
CA GLY A 77 -15.96 6.02 -12.94
C GLY A 77 -15.49 4.90 -13.86
N ASP A 78 -15.47 5.15 -15.17
CA ASP A 78 -14.96 4.20 -16.17
C ASP A 78 -13.51 3.78 -15.89
N TYR A 79 -12.65 4.69 -15.40
CA TYR A 79 -11.25 4.36 -15.07
C TYR A 79 -11.12 3.29 -13.96
N PHE A 80 -12.10 3.22 -13.06
CA PHE A 80 -12.09 2.26 -11.96
C PHE A 80 -13.00 1.05 -12.21
N GLU A 81 -14.00 1.15 -13.09
CA GLU A 81 -14.85 0.03 -13.51
C GLU A 81 -14.10 -0.93 -14.47
N ASP A 82 -13.23 -0.42 -15.35
CA ASP A 82 -12.37 -1.25 -16.22
C ASP A 82 -11.30 -2.06 -15.44
N GLU A 83 -10.91 -1.64 -14.22
CA GLU A 83 -9.95 -2.36 -13.37
C GLU A 83 -10.57 -3.61 -12.71
N GLU A 84 -11.91 -3.71 -12.63
CA GLU A 84 -12.60 -4.86 -12.03
C GLU A 84 -12.76 -6.04 -13.02
N GLU A 85 -12.58 -5.83 -14.34
CA GLU A 85 -12.68 -6.89 -15.36
C GLU A 85 -11.36 -7.66 -15.66
N GLU A 86 -10.20 -7.23 -15.13
CA GLU A 86 -8.88 -7.86 -15.37
C GLU A 86 -8.16 -8.42 -14.12
N GLU A 87 -8.84 -8.64 -12.99
CA GLU A 87 -8.29 -9.41 -11.83
C GLU A 87 -9.06 -10.72 -11.55
N GLY A 88 -9.36 -11.45 -12.63
CA GLY A 88 -9.74 -12.87 -12.57
C GLY A 88 -8.54 -13.80 -12.77
N THR A 89 -8.03 -14.37 -11.68
CA THR A 89 -7.14 -15.55 -11.60
C THR A 89 -5.63 -15.33 -11.83
N ASP A 90 -4.88 -15.21 -10.73
CA ASP A 90 -3.61 -15.94 -10.55
C ASP A 90 -3.51 -16.43 -9.09
N GLU A 91 -3.97 -17.66 -8.86
CA GLU A 91 -3.69 -18.40 -7.63
C GLU A 91 -2.20 -18.73 -7.59
N GLY A 92 -1.41 -17.89 -6.90
CA GLY A 92 -0.09 -18.25 -6.43
C GLY A 92 -0.18 -19.28 -5.29
N GLU A 93 -0.20 -20.56 -5.61
CA GLU A 93 0.14 -21.63 -4.67
C GLU A 93 1.66 -21.89 -4.72
N ASP A 94 2.44 -21.09 -3.98
CA ASP A 94 3.83 -21.41 -3.63
C ASP A 94 3.89 -21.76 -2.14
N LYS A 95 3.66 -23.05 -1.83
CA LYS A 95 3.97 -23.63 -0.52
C LYS A 95 5.45 -23.98 -0.46
N GLY A 96 6.27 -22.99 -0.11
CA GLY A 96 7.63 -23.18 0.38
C GLY A 96 7.66 -23.30 1.90
N GLU A 97 7.35 -24.48 2.45
CA GLU A 97 7.65 -24.80 3.85
C GLU A 97 9.07 -25.38 3.93
N GLY A 98 10.04 -24.52 4.26
CA GLY A 98 11.40 -24.89 4.64
C GLY A 98 11.52 -24.90 6.15
N GLU A 99 11.33 -26.06 6.76
CA GLU A 99 11.63 -26.31 8.18
C GLU A 99 13.14 -26.61 8.29
N GLY A 100 13.88 -25.67 8.87
CA GLY A 100 15.29 -25.79 9.21
C GLY A 100 15.46 -25.67 10.71
N GLU A 101 15.15 -26.73 11.46
CA GLU A 101 15.47 -26.86 12.87
C GLU A 101 16.85 -27.51 12.99
N GLY A 102 17.85 -26.68 13.29
CA GLY A 102 19.17 -27.13 13.72
C GLY A 102 19.18 -27.25 15.24
N GLU A 103 19.07 -28.47 15.74
CA GLU A 103 19.49 -28.83 17.10
C GLU A 103 20.71 -29.74 16.99
N SER A 104 21.84 -29.25 17.47
CA SER A 104 23.07 -30.00 17.66
C SER A 104 23.61 -29.69 19.04
N GLU A 105 23.23 -30.51 20.02
CA GLU A 105 23.93 -30.62 21.30
C GLU A 105 24.32 -32.10 21.48
N ASP A 106 25.58 -32.34 21.14
CA ASP A 106 26.34 -33.57 21.35
C ASP A 106 26.74 -33.62 22.83
N GLU A 107 26.02 -34.41 23.63
CA GLU A 107 26.44 -34.74 24.99
C GLU A 107 26.67 -36.26 25.06
N GLY A 108 27.94 -36.62 24.94
CA GLY A 108 28.44 -37.99 24.98
C GLY A 108 28.11 -38.70 26.29
N GLU A 109 27.49 -39.86 26.13
CA GLU A 109 27.46 -40.97 27.07
C GLU A 109 28.88 -41.54 27.23
N SER A 110 29.36 -41.75 28.46
CA SER A 110 29.75 -43.08 28.95
C SER A 110 30.51 -43.02 30.29
N GLU A 111 29.78 -43.52 31.28
CA GLU A 111 30.21 -44.37 32.40
C GLU A 111 31.69 -44.81 32.52
N LYS A 112 32.07 -44.89 33.80
CA LYS A 112 32.76 -46.01 34.47
C LYS A 112 34.27 -45.92 34.74
N SER A 113 34.53 -45.95 36.04
CA SER A 113 35.34 -46.96 36.74
C SER A 113 36.75 -46.61 37.24
N ASP A 114 36.91 -47.04 38.50
CA ASP A 114 38.10 -47.65 39.10
C ASP A 114 39.27 -46.80 39.60
N LYS A 115 39.38 -46.84 40.94
CA LYS A 115 40.50 -47.41 41.71
C LYS A 115 41.85 -46.67 41.71
N GLY A 116 42.23 -46.23 42.90
CA GLY A 116 43.61 -45.89 43.29
C GLY A 116 43.68 -45.38 44.70
#